data_AF-A0A812VCV5-F1
#
_entry.id   AF-A0A812VCV5-F1
#
_cell.length_a   1.000
_cell.length_b   1.000
_cell.length_c   1.000
_cell.angle_alpha   90.00
_cell.angle_beta   90.00
_cell.angle_gamma   90.00
#
_symmetry.space_group_name_H-M   'P 1'
#
loop_
_entity.id
_entity.type
_entity.pdbx_description
1 polymer ?
#
loop_
_entity_poly.entity_id
_entity_poly.type
_entity_poly.pdbx_seq_one_letter_code
_entity_poly.pdbx_strand_id
1 'polypeptide(L)'
;MATASAEAGKGQACWSVFPAEWIERLRSKYPQPLVALELLESPEGFEDVLGVISGNDILQTALLRGRLQALRNQLAVKRKIAQSQVNAGFKKPRLPVHQSDSSRAQETFAVAANALVPFIRKRGKSGLGRSLLAVEDDPDILESRERERWVEVLSTYILDAQLPVVALIEGSEDRRQAWRRVFGARRAKTLRNRARSFKHYRMWLETVRGLAWPSRVSDVTDFLEERSKDGCGFSVPGELLAALSVLESVGRVHMRDMQQEKEENTCAPSKLPAA
;
A
#
# COMPACT_ATOMS: atom_id res chain seq x y z
N MET A 1 1.04 10.57 -31.10
CA MET A 1 0.90 11.72 -30.18
C MET A 1 -0.19 11.32 -29.17
N ALA A 2 0.06 10.90 -27.93
CA ALA A 2 1.09 11.30 -26.96
C ALA A 2 1.10 12.84 -26.79
N THR A 3 0.82 13.47 -25.64
CA THR A 3 0.56 13.01 -24.25
C THR A 3 -0.54 13.91 -23.62
N ALA A 4 -1.13 13.70 -22.42
CA ALA A 4 -1.11 12.63 -21.41
C ALA A 4 -2.40 12.70 -20.55
N SER A 5 -2.76 11.61 -19.86
CA SER A 5 -3.90 11.54 -18.91
C SER A 5 -3.46 11.22 -17.47
N ALA A 6 -2.41 11.88 -16.98
CA ALA A 6 -1.65 11.45 -15.80
C ALA A 6 -1.57 12.47 -14.64
N GLU A 7 -2.66 13.21 -14.35
CA GLU A 7 -2.72 14.10 -13.15
C GLU A 7 -3.96 13.90 -12.25
N ALA A 8 -4.68 12.77 -12.39
CA ALA A 8 -5.77 12.40 -11.49
C ALA A 8 -5.24 11.92 -10.11
N GLY A 9 -4.68 12.83 -9.31
CA GLY A 9 -4.12 12.48 -7.99
C GLY A 9 -3.50 13.60 -7.16
N LYS A 10 -3.27 14.81 -7.70
CA LYS A 10 -2.81 15.95 -6.90
C LYS A 10 -3.98 16.48 -6.05
N GLY A 11 -3.88 16.33 -4.72
CA GLY A 11 -4.87 16.86 -3.78
C GLY A 11 -5.07 18.36 -4.02
N GLN A 12 -6.31 18.76 -4.32
CA GLN A 12 -6.63 20.07 -4.87
C GLN A 12 -6.31 21.19 -3.88
N ALA A 13 -5.10 21.73 -3.96
CA ALA A 13 -4.66 22.87 -3.17
C ALA A 13 -5.60 24.05 -3.46
N CYS A 14 -6.17 24.66 -2.42
CA CYS A 14 -7.10 25.76 -2.57
C CYS A 14 -6.38 27.09 -2.36
N TRP A 15 -6.77 28.13 -3.11
CA TRP A 15 -6.28 29.49 -2.92
C TRP A 15 -6.56 30.04 -1.50
N SER A 16 -7.53 29.48 -0.77
CA SER A 16 -7.85 29.82 0.63
C SER A 16 -6.73 29.53 1.65
N VAL A 17 -5.61 28.93 1.20
CA VAL A 17 -4.39 28.80 2.00
C VAL A 17 -3.68 30.14 2.19
N PHE A 18 -3.89 31.10 1.28
CA PHE A 18 -3.33 32.45 1.35
C PHE A 18 -4.36 33.46 1.91
N PRO A 19 -3.91 34.55 2.57
CA PRO A 19 -4.75 35.70 2.91
C PRO A 19 -5.47 36.26 1.67
N ALA A 20 -6.73 36.67 1.83
CA ALA A 20 -7.59 37.07 0.72
C ALA A 20 -6.98 38.20 -0.12
N GLU A 21 -6.30 39.15 0.54
CA GLU A 21 -5.64 40.29 -0.09
C GLU A 21 -4.39 39.92 -0.91
N TRP A 22 -3.91 38.67 -0.83
CA TRP A 22 -2.80 38.15 -1.65
C TRP A 22 -3.30 37.31 -2.83
N ILE A 23 -4.50 36.72 -2.74
CA ILE A 23 -4.99 35.74 -3.72
C ILE A 23 -5.08 36.32 -5.13
N GLU A 24 -5.54 37.57 -5.30
CA GLU A 24 -5.68 38.20 -6.62
C GLU A 24 -4.33 38.41 -7.31
N ARG A 25 -3.33 38.91 -6.58
CA ARG A 25 -1.96 39.14 -7.07
C ARG A 25 -1.22 37.83 -7.35
N LEU A 26 -1.46 36.79 -6.54
CA LEU A 26 -0.87 35.48 -6.77
C LEU A 26 -1.50 34.76 -7.96
N ARG A 27 -2.81 34.90 -8.19
CA ARG A 27 -3.50 34.33 -9.35
C ARG A 27 -3.07 34.96 -10.68
N SER A 28 -2.67 36.24 -10.70
CA SER A 28 -2.25 36.90 -11.93
C SER A 28 -0.86 36.47 -12.42
N LYS A 29 0.03 35.96 -11.55
CA LYS A 29 1.34 35.41 -11.94
C LYS A 29 1.40 33.87 -11.91
N TYR A 30 0.67 33.21 -11.01
CA TYR A 30 0.74 31.75 -10.82
C TYR A 30 -0.59 31.07 -11.19
N PRO A 31 -0.62 30.18 -12.21
CA PRO A 31 -1.87 29.59 -12.70
C PRO A 31 -2.50 28.59 -11.71
N GLN A 32 -1.72 28.07 -10.76
CA GLN A 32 -2.17 27.15 -9.73
C GLN A 32 -1.59 27.53 -8.36
N PRO A 33 -2.35 27.35 -7.26
CA PRO A 33 -1.88 27.67 -5.91
C PRO A 33 -0.73 26.75 -5.47
N LEU A 34 -0.64 25.54 -6.02
CA LEU A 34 0.44 24.59 -5.73
C LEU A 34 1.82 25.17 -6.09
N VAL A 35 1.94 25.83 -7.26
CA VAL A 35 3.19 26.44 -7.73
C VAL A 35 3.68 27.52 -6.75
N ALA A 36 2.77 28.40 -6.28
CA ALA A 36 3.11 29.42 -5.29
C ALA A 36 3.49 28.81 -3.92
N LEU A 37 2.93 27.65 -3.56
CA LEU A 37 3.24 26.94 -2.32
C LEU A 37 4.59 26.19 -2.39
N GLU A 38 4.96 25.66 -3.55
CA GLU A 38 6.26 25.02 -3.81
C GLU A 38 7.39 26.06 -3.84
N LEU A 39 7.17 27.22 -4.47
CA LEU A 39 8.15 28.32 -4.50
C LEU A 39 8.50 28.85 -3.11
N LEU A 40 7.55 28.86 -2.16
CA LEU A 40 7.81 29.22 -0.76
C LEU A 40 8.78 28.28 -0.02
N GLU A 41 9.14 27.14 -0.60
CA GLU A 41 10.11 26.21 -0.02
C GLU A 41 11.55 26.62 -0.36
N SER A 42 11.76 27.20 -1.55
CA SER A 42 13.04 27.77 -2.01
C SER A 42 13.27 29.17 -1.43
N PRO A 43 14.52 29.56 -1.12
CA PRO A 43 14.84 30.96 -0.75
C PRO A 43 14.57 31.93 -1.91
N GLU A 44 14.85 31.54 -3.15
CA GLU A 44 14.64 32.37 -4.34
C GLU A 44 13.14 32.53 -4.64
N GLY A 45 12.41 31.41 -4.60
CA GLY A 45 10.95 31.40 -4.80
C GLY A 45 10.18 32.16 -3.70
N PHE A 46 10.74 32.28 -2.50
CA PHE A 46 10.18 33.11 -1.44
C PHE A 46 10.23 34.61 -1.79
N GLU A 47 11.34 35.10 -2.33
CA GLU A 47 11.45 36.49 -2.80
C GLU A 47 10.54 36.76 -4.00
N ASP A 48 10.45 35.79 -4.91
CA ASP A 48 9.58 35.84 -6.08
C ASP A 48 8.08 35.99 -5.71
N VAL A 49 7.63 35.22 -4.71
CA VAL A 49 6.28 35.31 -4.16
C VAL A 49 6.10 36.60 -3.35
N LEU A 50 7.12 37.05 -2.61
CA LEU A 50 7.07 38.29 -1.83
C LEU A 50 6.92 39.53 -2.72
N GLY A 51 7.72 39.66 -3.79
CA GLY A 51 7.66 40.79 -4.72
C GLY A 51 6.32 40.92 -5.44
N VAL A 52 5.68 39.78 -5.73
CA VAL A 52 4.33 39.71 -6.33
C VAL A 52 3.26 40.23 -5.37
N ILE A 53 3.37 39.85 -4.10
CA ILE A 53 2.41 40.29 -3.07
C ILE A 53 2.64 41.76 -2.73
N SER A 54 3.90 42.22 -2.62
CA SER A 54 4.21 43.63 -2.33
C SER A 54 3.98 44.57 -3.51
N GLY A 55 3.97 44.06 -4.75
CA GLY A 55 3.90 44.89 -5.95
C GLY A 55 5.18 45.70 -6.19
N ASN A 56 6.32 45.18 -5.71
CA ASN A 56 7.64 45.84 -5.70
C ASN A 56 7.76 47.14 -4.87
N ASP A 57 6.78 47.45 -4.00
CA ASP A 57 6.92 48.52 -3.00
C ASP A 57 7.86 48.06 -1.86
N ILE A 58 8.93 48.81 -1.63
CA ILE A 58 10.00 48.52 -0.66
C ILE A 58 9.45 48.49 0.78
N LEU A 59 8.55 49.41 1.14
CA LEU A 59 7.97 49.52 2.48
C LEU A 59 7.01 48.35 2.75
N GLN A 60 6.19 48.01 1.75
CA GLN A 60 5.31 46.84 1.81
C GLN A 60 6.11 45.53 1.86
N THR A 61 7.22 45.45 1.13
CA THR A 61 8.08 44.25 1.09
C THR A 61 8.61 43.90 2.48
N ALA A 62 9.07 44.87 3.27
CA ALA A 62 9.53 44.63 4.64
C ALA A 62 8.40 44.14 5.57
N LEU A 63 7.23 44.77 5.51
CA LEU A 63 6.07 44.42 6.34
C LEU A 63 5.49 43.04 5.98
N LEU A 64 5.39 42.73 4.69
CA LEU A 64 4.82 41.48 4.18
C LEU A 64 5.77 40.30 4.34
N ARG A 65 7.09 40.51 4.32
CA ARG A 65 8.11 39.48 4.58
C ARG A 65 7.86 38.73 5.89
N GLY A 66 7.60 39.47 6.97
CA GLY A 66 7.28 38.87 8.28
C GLY A 66 6.00 38.04 8.25
N ARG A 67 4.94 38.55 7.60
CA ARG A 67 3.65 37.85 7.44
C ARG A 67 3.79 36.59 6.57
N LEU A 68 4.55 36.65 5.49
CA LEU A 68 4.81 35.53 4.57
C LEU A 68 5.66 34.44 5.23
N GLN A 69 6.68 34.83 6.02
CA GLN A 69 7.47 33.88 6.79
C GLN A 69 6.64 33.22 7.91
N ALA A 70 5.75 33.97 8.59
CA ALA A 70 4.82 33.40 9.56
C ALA A 70 3.87 32.38 8.90
N LEU A 71 3.34 32.68 7.71
CA LEU A 71 2.53 31.75 6.92
C LEU A 71 3.33 30.50 6.51
N ARG A 72 4.55 30.65 5.98
CA ARG A 72 5.47 29.54 5.66
C ARG A 72 5.68 28.63 6.87
N ASN A 73 5.94 29.20 8.05
CA ASN A 73 6.11 28.47 9.30
C ASN A 73 4.82 27.73 9.71
N GLN A 74 3.64 28.38 9.61
CA GLN A 74 2.35 27.73 9.89
C GLN A 74 2.05 26.57 8.94
N LEU A 75 2.41 26.68 7.66
CA LEU A 75 2.26 25.59 6.68
C LEU A 75 3.20 24.42 7.01
N ALA A 76 4.46 24.70 7.38
CA ALA A 76 5.38 23.67 7.83
C ALA A 76 4.86 22.94 9.08
N VAL A 77 4.27 23.65 10.04
CA VAL A 77 3.62 23.06 11.23
C VAL A 77 2.39 22.23 10.84
N LYS A 78 1.49 22.75 9.99
CA LYS A 78 0.31 21.99 9.50
C LYS A 78 0.70 20.72 8.75
N ARG A 79 1.74 20.77 7.90
CA ARG A 79 2.31 19.59 7.22
C ARG A 79 2.91 18.60 8.21
N LYS A 80 3.68 19.04 9.22
CA LYS A 80 4.19 18.17 10.29
C LYS A 80 3.07 17.51 11.08
N ILE A 81 1.98 18.23 11.39
CA ILE A 81 0.81 17.68 12.08
C ILE A 81 0.10 16.65 11.19
N ALA A 82 -0.18 16.96 9.92
CA ALA A 82 -0.79 16.03 8.98
C ALA A 82 0.05 14.75 8.81
N GLN A 83 1.37 14.90 8.63
CA GLN A 83 2.30 13.77 8.57
C GLN A 83 2.33 12.99 9.90
N SER A 84 2.28 13.66 11.05
CA SER A 84 2.21 12.98 12.34
C SER A 84 0.90 12.22 12.53
N GLN A 85 -0.23 12.70 11.97
CA GLN A 85 -1.53 12.02 12.03
C GLN A 85 -1.55 10.79 11.12
N VAL A 86 -0.99 10.91 9.91
CA VAL A 86 -0.76 9.77 9.00
C VAL A 86 0.13 8.71 9.67
N ASN A 87 1.24 9.15 10.30
CA ASN A 87 2.16 8.27 11.01
C ASN A 87 1.55 7.70 12.32
N ALA A 88 0.67 8.43 13.00
CA ALA A 88 -0.03 7.98 14.20
C ALA A 88 -1.05 6.89 13.91
N GLY A 89 -1.64 6.88 12.70
CA GLY A 89 -2.43 5.75 12.20
C GLY A 89 -1.68 4.41 12.16
N PHE A 90 -0.34 4.43 12.23
CA PHE A 90 0.52 3.25 12.23
C PHE A 90 1.24 2.96 13.56
N LYS A 91 1.22 3.89 14.52
CA LYS A 91 1.76 3.65 15.87
C LYS A 91 0.62 3.31 16.82
N LYS A 92 0.45 2.02 17.14
CA LYS A 92 -0.27 1.63 18.36
C LYS A 92 0.36 2.43 19.51
N PRO A 93 -0.41 3.23 20.29
CA PRO A 93 0.17 3.92 21.43
C PRO A 93 0.72 2.86 22.37
N ARG A 94 2.04 2.86 22.60
CA ARG A 94 2.61 2.16 23.74
C ARG A 94 2.06 2.89 24.96
N LEU A 95 1.27 2.19 25.77
CA LEU A 95 0.84 2.71 27.06
C LEU A 95 2.10 3.17 27.81
N PRO A 96 2.12 4.39 28.37
CA PRO A 96 3.22 4.79 29.25
C PRO A 96 3.33 3.77 30.36
N VAL A 97 4.52 3.17 30.53
CA VAL A 97 4.84 2.39 31.72
C VAL A 97 5.13 3.40 32.83
N HIS A 98 4.07 4.01 33.31
CA HIS A 98 4.07 4.77 34.55
C HIS A 98 3.39 3.91 35.60
N GLN A 99 3.96 3.85 36.79
CA GLN A 99 3.22 3.36 37.95
C GLN A 99 1.99 4.26 38.08
N SER A 100 0.82 3.68 37.86
CA SER A 100 -0.46 4.38 37.93
C SER A 100 -1.18 3.90 39.18
N ASP A 101 -1.50 4.83 40.08
CA ASP A 101 -2.48 4.59 41.13
C ASP A 101 -3.77 4.10 40.47
N SER A 102 -4.09 2.81 40.66
CA SER A 102 -5.17 2.11 39.94
C SER A 102 -6.51 2.82 40.08
N SER A 103 -6.74 3.46 41.23
CA SER A 103 -7.90 4.30 41.52
C SER A 103 -8.09 5.44 40.50
N ARG A 104 -7.05 6.22 40.16
CA ARG A 104 -7.19 7.33 39.18
C ARG A 104 -7.41 6.81 37.76
N ALA A 105 -6.86 5.64 37.43
CA ALA A 105 -7.13 4.97 36.15
C ALA A 105 -8.58 4.44 36.09
N GLN A 106 -9.11 3.91 37.19
CA GLN A 106 -10.51 3.49 37.29
C GLN A 106 -11.49 4.67 37.28
N GLU A 107 -11.20 5.77 38.00
CA GLU A 107 -12.01 6.99 37.98
C GLU A 107 -12.06 7.61 36.59
N THR A 108 -10.91 7.77 35.91
CA THR A 108 -10.89 8.31 34.54
C THR A 108 -11.58 7.38 33.55
N PHE A 109 -11.47 6.05 33.71
CA PHE A 109 -12.24 5.09 32.92
C PHE A 109 -13.75 5.18 33.19
N ALA A 110 -14.17 5.27 34.45
CA ALA A 110 -15.58 5.39 34.84
C ALA A 110 -16.19 6.70 34.33
N VAL A 111 -15.48 7.82 34.43
CA VAL A 111 -15.88 9.12 33.86
C VAL A 111 -15.98 9.02 32.34
N ALA A 112 -15.02 8.38 31.66
CA ALA A 112 -15.05 8.21 30.21
C ALA A 112 -16.10 7.20 29.70
N ALA A 113 -16.51 6.24 30.52
CA ALA A 113 -17.56 5.27 30.21
C ALA A 113 -18.97 5.81 30.50
N ASN A 114 -19.12 6.61 31.56
CA ASN A 114 -20.38 7.27 31.92
C ASN A 114 -20.63 8.53 31.08
N ALA A 115 -19.57 9.18 30.57
CA ALA A 115 -19.69 10.12 29.47
C ALA A 115 -20.19 9.36 28.23
N LEU A 116 -21.47 9.51 27.91
CA LEU A 116 -22.15 8.97 26.73
C LEU A 116 -21.66 9.63 25.43
N VAL A 117 -20.35 9.59 25.19
CA VAL A 117 -19.76 9.76 23.87
C VAL A 117 -19.89 8.41 23.20
N PRO A 118 -20.87 8.17 22.31
CA PRO A 118 -20.87 6.95 21.53
C PRO A 118 -19.54 6.92 20.79
N PHE A 119 -18.73 5.88 21.06
CA PHE A 119 -17.54 5.59 20.25
C PHE A 119 -18.03 5.11 18.89
N ILE A 120 -18.52 6.05 18.08
CA ILE A 120 -18.82 5.90 16.67
C ILE A 120 -17.47 5.68 15.99
N ARG A 121 -16.97 4.44 16.08
CA ARG A 121 -16.01 3.91 15.13
C ARG A 121 -16.65 4.18 13.80
N LYS A 122 -16.13 5.19 13.08
CA LYS A 122 -16.48 5.41 11.67
C LYS A 122 -16.03 4.15 10.94
N ARG A 123 -16.90 3.14 10.90
CA ARG A 123 -16.88 2.05 9.93
C ARG A 123 -17.18 2.70 8.59
N GLY A 124 -16.22 3.46 8.09
CA GLY A 124 -16.09 3.70 6.67
C GLY A 124 -15.94 2.31 6.07
N LYS A 125 -17.07 1.73 5.65
CA LYS A 125 -17.08 0.61 4.72
C LYS A 125 -16.12 1.06 3.62
N SER A 126 -15.01 0.32 3.46
CA SER A 126 -13.93 0.69 2.53
C SER A 126 -14.52 1.01 1.15
N GLY A 127 -13.84 1.75 0.27
CA GLY A 127 -14.42 2.12 -1.04
C GLY A 127 -15.11 0.95 -1.78
N LEU A 128 -14.55 -0.26 -1.67
CA LEU A 128 -15.18 -1.52 -2.07
C LEU A 128 -16.56 -1.75 -1.42
N GLY A 129 -16.68 -1.71 -0.09
CA GLY A 129 -17.93 -1.83 0.66
C GLY A 129 -18.92 -0.66 0.53
N ARG A 130 -18.58 0.41 -0.21
CA ARG A 130 -19.58 1.37 -0.72
C ARG A 130 -20.02 1.00 -2.13
N SER A 131 -19.09 0.63 -3.01
CA SER A 131 -19.39 0.13 -4.36
C SER A 131 -20.22 -1.16 -4.34
N LEU A 132 -20.02 -2.02 -3.34
CA LEU A 132 -20.79 -3.24 -3.08
C LEU A 132 -22.22 -2.97 -2.57
N LEU A 133 -22.52 -1.76 -2.11
CA LEU A 133 -23.87 -1.36 -1.69
C LEU A 133 -24.57 -0.47 -2.73
N ALA A 134 -23.86 -0.11 -3.80
CA ALA A 134 -24.41 0.59 -4.95
C ALA A 134 -24.95 -0.39 -6.01
N VAL A 135 -24.70 -1.68 -5.84
CA VAL A 135 -25.33 -2.77 -6.58
C VAL A 135 -26.34 -3.42 -5.64
N GLU A 136 -27.58 -3.62 -6.09
CA GLU A 136 -28.68 -4.20 -5.31
C GLU A 136 -28.58 -5.74 -5.13
N ASP A 137 -27.39 -6.31 -5.34
CA ASP A 137 -27.11 -7.73 -5.10
C ASP A 137 -26.87 -7.98 -3.59
N ASP A 138 -27.26 -9.17 -3.11
CA ASP A 138 -26.95 -9.59 -1.74
C ASP A 138 -25.43 -9.54 -1.44
N PRO A 139 -25.02 -9.12 -0.24
CA PRO A 139 -23.61 -8.95 0.12
C PRO A 139 -22.81 -10.26 -0.01
N ASP A 140 -23.44 -11.40 0.24
CA ASP A 140 -22.82 -12.72 0.17
C ASP A 140 -22.59 -13.19 -1.27
N ILE A 141 -23.50 -12.83 -2.19
CA ILE A 141 -23.33 -13.06 -3.64
C ILE A 141 -22.14 -12.24 -4.14
N LEU A 142 -22.03 -10.98 -3.71
CA LEU A 142 -20.93 -10.11 -4.10
C LEU A 142 -19.59 -10.52 -3.50
N GLU A 143 -19.53 -10.95 -2.23
CA GLU A 143 -18.31 -11.54 -1.67
C GLU A 143 -17.93 -12.82 -2.42
N SER A 144 -18.90 -13.65 -2.82
CA SER A 144 -18.65 -14.85 -3.62
C SER A 144 -18.07 -14.52 -5.00
N ARG A 145 -18.62 -13.52 -5.71
CA ARG A 145 -18.09 -13.06 -7.01
C ARG A 145 -16.67 -12.48 -6.90
N GLU A 146 -16.39 -11.61 -5.91
CA GLU A 146 -15.05 -11.06 -5.70
C GLU A 146 -14.08 -12.15 -5.21
N ARG A 147 -14.53 -13.15 -4.41
CA ARG A 147 -13.72 -14.33 -4.04
C ARG A 147 -13.31 -15.12 -5.28
N GLU A 148 -14.24 -15.42 -6.17
CA GLU A 148 -13.95 -16.15 -7.42
C GLU A 148 -12.92 -15.44 -8.28
N ARG A 149 -13.07 -14.12 -8.46
CA ARG A 149 -12.10 -13.30 -9.19
C ARG A 149 -10.69 -13.40 -8.60
N TRP A 150 -10.53 -13.42 -7.28
CA TRP A 150 -9.20 -13.57 -6.65
C TRP A 150 -8.70 -15.02 -6.63
N VAL A 151 -9.59 -16.02 -6.65
CA VAL A 151 -9.22 -17.43 -6.91
C VAL A 151 -8.64 -17.56 -8.33
N GLU A 152 -9.29 -16.98 -9.33
CA GLU A 152 -8.85 -16.98 -10.73
C GLU A 152 -7.45 -16.33 -10.86
N VAL A 153 -7.26 -15.13 -10.34
CA VAL A 153 -5.97 -14.41 -10.34
C VAL A 153 -4.86 -15.18 -9.61
N LEU A 154 -5.17 -15.91 -8.53
CA LEU A 154 -4.17 -16.73 -7.85
C LEU A 154 -3.93 -18.06 -8.58
N SER A 155 -4.92 -18.60 -9.28
CA SER A 155 -4.77 -19.84 -10.07
C SER A 155 -3.85 -19.64 -11.26
N THR A 156 -3.88 -18.50 -11.95
CA THR A 156 -2.89 -18.21 -13.01
C THR A 156 -1.47 -18.15 -12.45
N TYR A 157 -1.28 -17.61 -11.24
CA TYR A 157 0.04 -17.60 -10.60
C TYR A 157 0.57 -19.00 -10.28
N ILE A 158 -0.33 -19.96 -10.00
CA ILE A 158 0.02 -21.35 -9.72
C ILE A 158 0.25 -22.15 -11.03
N LEU A 159 -0.52 -21.84 -12.08
CA LEU A 159 -0.38 -22.43 -13.42
C LEU A 159 0.94 -22.00 -14.08
N ASP A 160 1.25 -20.71 -14.09
CA ASP A 160 2.48 -20.16 -14.67
C ASP A 160 3.74 -20.67 -13.93
N ALA A 161 3.59 -20.98 -12.64
CA ALA A 161 4.62 -21.58 -11.79
C ALA A 161 4.69 -23.12 -11.87
N GLN A 162 3.78 -23.77 -12.61
CA GLN A 162 3.68 -25.23 -12.77
C GLN A 162 3.69 -26.01 -11.44
N LEU A 163 3.05 -25.49 -10.38
CA LEU A 163 3.10 -26.13 -9.06
C LEU A 163 2.38 -27.49 -9.05
N PRO A 164 2.75 -28.44 -8.16
CA PRO A 164 2.22 -29.82 -8.16
C PRO A 164 0.69 -29.96 -8.16
N VAL A 165 -0.05 -28.99 -7.60
CA VAL A 165 -1.52 -29.01 -7.63
C VAL A 165 -2.12 -28.91 -9.03
N VAL A 166 -1.38 -28.39 -10.02
CA VAL A 166 -1.86 -28.25 -11.40
C VAL A 166 -2.25 -29.60 -11.99
N ALA A 167 -1.38 -30.62 -11.86
CA ALA A 167 -1.65 -31.97 -12.35
C ALA A 167 -2.92 -32.58 -11.71
N LEU A 168 -3.15 -32.32 -10.42
CA LEU A 168 -4.36 -32.77 -9.70
C LEU A 168 -5.63 -32.07 -10.21
N ILE A 169 -5.53 -30.81 -10.67
CA ILE A 169 -6.67 -30.06 -11.19
C ILE A 169 -6.93 -30.38 -12.65
N GLU A 170 -5.90 -30.63 -13.46
CA GLU A 170 -6.06 -31.05 -14.86
C GLU A 170 -6.75 -32.41 -14.99
N GLY A 171 -6.54 -33.32 -14.05
CA GLY A 171 -7.29 -34.58 -13.94
C GLY A 171 -8.73 -34.45 -13.43
N SER A 172 -9.25 -33.24 -13.19
CA SER A 172 -10.59 -33.02 -12.65
C SER A 172 -11.61 -32.57 -13.71
N GLU A 173 -12.78 -33.22 -13.74
CA GLU A 173 -13.88 -32.94 -14.68
C GLU A 173 -14.32 -31.46 -14.66
N ASP A 174 -14.41 -30.84 -13.48
CA ASP A 174 -14.66 -29.39 -13.33
C ASP A 174 -13.46 -28.69 -12.69
N ARG A 175 -12.53 -28.25 -13.54
CA ARG A 175 -11.34 -27.47 -13.16
C ARG A 175 -11.68 -26.19 -12.40
N ARG A 176 -12.78 -25.49 -12.73
CA ARG A 176 -13.15 -24.21 -12.06
C ARG A 176 -13.64 -24.48 -10.63
N GLN A 177 -14.44 -25.52 -10.43
CA GLN A 177 -14.89 -25.93 -9.11
C GLN A 177 -13.76 -26.59 -8.30
N ALA A 178 -12.82 -27.30 -8.94
CA ALA A 178 -11.60 -27.77 -8.31
C ALA A 178 -10.76 -26.61 -7.73
N TRP A 179 -10.45 -25.57 -8.52
CA TRP A 179 -9.77 -24.36 -7.99
C TRP A 179 -10.51 -23.74 -6.81
N ARG A 180 -11.85 -23.57 -6.90
CA ARG A 180 -12.68 -23.07 -5.79
C ARG A 180 -12.59 -23.94 -4.53
N ARG A 181 -12.38 -25.26 -4.65
CA ARG A 181 -12.19 -26.19 -3.52
C ARG A 181 -10.78 -26.06 -2.91
N VAL A 182 -9.72 -26.02 -3.72
CA VAL A 182 -8.32 -25.96 -3.21
C VAL A 182 -8.08 -24.67 -2.40
N PHE A 183 -8.62 -23.52 -2.82
CA PHE A 183 -8.51 -22.29 -2.03
C PHE A 183 -9.39 -22.26 -0.77
N GLY A 184 -10.32 -23.22 -0.60
CA GLY A 184 -11.15 -23.41 0.58
C GLY A 184 -12.00 -22.18 0.96
N ALA A 185 -12.41 -22.11 2.23
CA ALA A 185 -13.25 -21.03 2.77
C ALA A 185 -12.53 -19.68 2.99
N ARG A 186 -11.44 -19.40 2.25
CA ARG A 186 -10.68 -18.15 2.40
C ARG A 186 -11.49 -16.96 1.83
N ARG A 187 -11.78 -15.97 2.69
CA ARG A 187 -12.49 -14.72 2.32
C ARG A 187 -11.83 -13.95 1.17
N ALA A 188 -12.63 -13.24 0.38
CA ALA A 188 -12.16 -12.50 -0.80
C ALA A 188 -11.04 -11.49 -0.48
N LYS A 189 -11.18 -10.74 0.62
CA LYS A 189 -10.18 -9.76 1.08
C LYS A 189 -8.82 -10.40 1.41
N THR A 190 -8.79 -11.64 1.90
CA THR A 190 -7.52 -12.32 2.18
C THR A 190 -6.84 -12.71 0.88
N LEU A 191 -7.57 -13.36 -0.05
CA LEU A 191 -7.01 -13.74 -1.36
C LEU A 191 -6.48 -12.52 -2.12
N ARG A 192 -7.25 -11.42 -2.15
CA ARG A 192 -6.83 -10.12 -2.71
C ARG A 192 -5.50 -9.60 -2.16
N ASN A 193 -5.33 -9.63 -0.84
CA ASN A 193 -4.10 -9.17 -0.22
C ASN A 193 -2.93 -10.08 -0.61
N ARG A 194 -3.12 -11.40 -0.55
CA ARG A 194 -2.09 -12.40 -0.90
C ARG A 194 -1.66 -12.26 -2.37
N ALA A 195 -2.60 -12.12 -3.29
CA ALA A 195 -2.34 -11.88 -4.71
C ALA A 195 -1.51 -10.61 -4.94
N ARG A 196 -1.86 -9.50 -4.27
CA ARG A 196 -1.13 -8.23 -4.40
C ARG A 196 0.29 -8.30 -3.84
N SER A 197 0.46 -8.87 -2.65
CA SER A 197 1.78 -9.03 -2.03
C SER A 197 2.69 -9.94 -2.85
N PHE A 198 2.16 -11.05 -3.38
CA PHE A 198 2.93 -11.95 -4.26
C PHE A 198 3.21 -11.34 -5.64
N LYS A 199 2.28 -10.57 -6.24
CA LYS A 199 2.48 -9.98 -7.57
C LYS A 199 3.78 -9.17 -7.66
N HIS A 200 4.09 -8.36 -6.67
CA HIS A 200 5.33 -7.57 -6.65
C HIS A 200 6.58 -8.44 -6.60
N TYR A 201 6.54 -9.52 -5.82
CA TYR A 201 7.63 -10.48 -5.74
C TYR A 201 7.80 -11.27 -7.04
N ARG A 202 6.70 -11.77 -7.62
CA ARG A 202 6.70 -12.47 -8.91
C ARG A 202 7.28 -11.60 -10.03
N MET A 203 6.85 -10.35 -10.16
CA MET A 203 7.38 -9.45 -11.20
C MET A 203 8.90 -9.23 -11.04
N TRP A 204 9.39 -9.09 -9.81
CA TRP A 204 10.83 -9.03 -9.55
C TRP A 204 11.53 -10.33 -9.91
N LEU A 205 10.95 -11.48 -9.55
CA LEU A 205 11.52 -12.80 -9.81
C LEU A 205 11.61 -13.10 -11.32
N GLU A 206 10.58 -12.74 -12.09
CA GLU A 206 10.57 -12.82 -13.55
C GLU A 206 11.64 -11.88 -14.16
N THR A 207 11.82 -10.68 -13.61
CA THR A 207 12.76 -9.68 -14.14
C THR A 207 14.23 -9.97 -13.78
N VAL A 208 14.50 -10.44 -12.56
CA VAL A 208 15.85 -10.56 -11.98
C VAL A 208 16.39 -11.99 -12.00
N ARG A 209 15.50 -13.00 -11.97
CA ARG A 209 15.86 -14.43 -11.97
C ARG A 209 15.35 -15.18 -13.20
N GLY A 210 14.39 -14.63 -13.95
CA GLY A 210 13.74 -15.34 -15.06
C GLY A 210 12.84 -16.50 -14.60
N LEU A 211 12.41 -16.50 -13.34
CA LEU A 211 11.64 -17.59 -12.74
C LEU A 211 10.21 -17.12 -12.36
N ALA A 212 9.23 -18.02 -12.50
CA ALA A 212 7.86 -17.79 -12.04
C ALA A 212 7.64 -18.14 -10.55
N TRP A 213 8.53 -18.96 -9.97
CA TRP A 213 8.47 -19.42 -8.58
C TRP A 213 9.85 -19.48 -7.92
N PRO A 214 10.01 -19.12 -6.63
CA PRO A 214 11.29 -19.20 -5.92
C PRO A 214 11.89 -20.60 -5.95
N SER A 215 13.15 -20.68 -6.35
CA SER A 215 13.93 -21.92 -6.33
C SER A 215 14.62 -22.14 -4.97
N ARG A 216 14.88 -21.05 -4.24
CA ARG A 216 15.65 -21.04 -2.98
C ARG A 216 15.09 -19.99 -2.03
N VAL A 217 15.34 -20.18 -0.74
CA VAL A 217 15.04 -19.16 0.29
C VAL A 217 15.82 -17.86 0.05
N SER A 218 17.01 -17.94 -0.58
CA SER A 218 17.79 -16.78 -0.99
C SER A 218 17.03 -15.83 -1.93
N ASP A 219 16.22 -16.37 -2.83
CA ASP A 219 15.45 -15.55 -3.78
C ASP A 219 14.48 -14.60 -3.03
N VAL A 220 13.96 -15.05 -1.88
CA VAL A 220 13.08 -14.26 -1.01
C VAL A 220 13.89 -13.22 -0.21
N THR A 221 15.07 -13.57 0.31
CA THR A 221 15.90 -12.61 1.06
C THR A 221 16.47 -11.52 0.17
N ASP A 222 16.96 -11.87 -1.01
CA ASP A 222 17.51 -10.94 -2.00
C ASP A 222 16.47 -9.87 -2.39
N PHE A 223 15.22 -10.31 -2.66
CA PHE A 223 14.10 -9.39 -2.90
C PHE A 223 13.84 -8.46 -1.71
N LEU A 224 13.81 -8.99 -0.49
CA LEU A 224 13.54 -8.17 0.69
C LEU A 224 14.67 -7.17 0.97
N GLU A 225 15.92 -7.50 0.67
CA GLU A 225 17.03 -6.55 0.72
C GLU A 225 16.91 -5.44 -0.32
N GLU A 226 16.54 -5.77 -1.57
CA GLU A 226 16.31 -4.78 -2.62
C GLU A 226 15.14 -3.85 -2.25
N ARG A 227 14.02 -4.40 -1.80
CA ARG A 227 12.87 -3.63 -1.32
C ARG A 227 13.18 -2.83 -0.05
N SER A 228 14.14 -3.25 0.77
CA SER A 228 14.64 -2.47 1.90
C SER A 228 15.42 -1.24 1.45
N LYS A 229 16.26 -1.37 0.40
CA LYS A 229 16.98 -0.25 -0.23
C LYS A 229 16.01 0.78 -0.83
N ASP A 230 14.90 0.32 -1.40
CA ASP A 230 13.80 1.18 -1.89
C ASP A 230 12.96 1.87 -0.78
N GLY A 231 13.22 1.57 0.50
CA GLY A 231 12.45 2.12 1.62
C GLY A 231 11.07 1.48 1.84
N CYS A 232 10.95 0.15 1.69
CA CYS A 232 9.66 -0.53 1.93
C CYS A 232 9.16 -0.43 3.38
N GLY A 233 7.82 -0.50 3.54
CA GLY A 233 7.19 -0.50 4.87
C GLY A 233 7.38 -1.82 5.61
N PHE A 234 7.48 -1.77 6.94
CA PHE A 234 7.75 -2.93 7.81
C PHE A 234 6.77 -4.10 7.69
N SER A 235 5.57 -3.91 7.11
CA SER A 235 4.61 -5.00 6.89
C SER A 235 4.90 -5.84 5.65
N VAL A 236 5.69 -5.34 4.69
CA VAL A 236 5.96 -6.01 3.41
C VAL A 236 6.57 -7.41 3.57
N PRO A 237 7.59 -7.65 4.44
CA PRO A 237 8.13 -9.00 4.64
C PRO A 237 7.08 -9.99 5.18
N GLY A 238 6.29 -9.58 6.16
CA GLY A 238 5.23 -10.43 6.75
C GLY A 238 4.05 -10.65 5.80
N GLU A 239 3.74 -9.68 4.95
CA GLU A 239 2.72 -9.81 3.91
C GLU A 239 3.14 -10.76 2.79
N LEU A 240 4.41 -10.70 2.37
CA LEU A 240 4.99 -11.63 1.39
C LEU A 240 5.06 -13.05 1.94
N LEU A 241 5.63 -13.25 3.13
CA LEU A 241 5.72 -14.58 3.76
C LEU A 241 4.34 -15.22 3.92
N ALA A 242 3.34 -14.43 4.32
CA ALA A 242 1.97 -14.92 4.42
C ALA A 242 1.32 -15.19 3.05
N ALA A 243 1.81 -14.60 1.95
CA ALA A 243 1.40 -14.92 0.59
C ALA A 243 2.04 -16.23 0.08
N LEU A 244 3.35 -16.39 0.26
CA LEU A 244 4.08 -17.62 -0.04
C LEU A 244 3.48 -18.81 0.70
N SER A 245 3.30 -18.72 2.03
CA SER A 245 2.66 -19.79 2.83
C SER A 245 1.27 -20.21 2.33
N VAL A 246 0.47 -19.28 1.81
CA VAL A 246 -0.82 -19.62 1.20
C VAL A 246 -0.63 -20.33 -0.14
N LEU A 247 0.23 -19.80 -1.01
CA LEU A 247 0.50 -20.38 -2.34
C LEU A 247 1.19 -21.74 -2.27
N GLU A 248 2.11 -21.96 -1.33
CA GLU A 248 2.73 -23.27 -1.04
C GLU A 248 1.66 -24.27 -0.58
N SER A 249 0.82 -23.90 0.40
CA SER A 249 -0.23 -24.78 0.94
C SER A 249 -1.30 -25.18 -0.09
N VAL A 250 -1.63 -24.26 -1.01
CA VAL A 250 -2.59 -24.47 -2.10
C VAL A 250 -1.93 -25.20 -3.27
N GLY A 251 -0.70 -24.81 -3.61
CA GLY A 251 0.13 -25.37 -4.67
C GLY A 251 0.64 -26.78 -4.41
N ARG A 252 0.49 -27.29 -3.18
CA ARG A 252 0.99 -28.59 -2.71
C ARG A 252 2.51 -28.74 -2.80
N VAL A 253 3.24 -27.62 -2.73
CA VAL A 253 4.69 -27.59 -2.65
C VAL A 253 5.10 -28.01 -1.24
N HIS A 254 5.41 -29.29 -1.01
CA HIS A 254 6.00 -29.69 0.27
C HIS A 254 7.50 -29.38 0.25
N MET A 255 8.06 -29.04 1.41
CA MET A 255 9.49 -28.73 1.56
C MET A 255 10.45 -29.85 1.07
N ARG A 256 9.97 -31.09 0.93
CA ARG A 256 10.77 -32.23 0.46
C ARG A 256 10.81 -32.36 -1.07
N ASP A 257 9.82 -31.82 -1.78
CA ASP A 257 9.66 -32.12 -3.21
C ASP A 257 10.71 -31.36 -4.04
N MET A 258 11.10 -30.14 -3.62
CA MET A 258 12.23 -29.39 -4.23
C MET A 258 13.62 -30.03 -4.03
N GLN A 259 13.72 -31.11 -3.24
CA GLN A 259 14.98 -31.85 -3.08
C GLN A 259 15.07 -33.06 -4.04
N GLN A 260 13.93 -33.65 -4.45
CA GLN A 260 13.93 -34.92 -5.18
C GLN A 260 14.23 -34.78 -6.68
N GLU A 261 13.75 -33.71 -7.36
CA GLU A 261 14.07 -33.47 -8.78
C GLU A 261 15.57 -33.26 -9.07
N LYS A 262 16.39 -32.97 -8.06
CA LYS A 262 17.85 -32.88 -8.21
C LYS A 262 18.55 -34.22 -8.11
N GLU A 263 18.01 -35.17 -7.36
CA GLU A 263 18.59 -36.51 -7.24
C GLU A 263 18.32 -37.31 -8.53
N GLU A 264 17.14 -37.15 -9.13
CA GLU A 264 16.77 -37.85 -10.36
C GLU A 264 17.56 -37.36 -11.60
N ASN A 265 17.80 -36.04 -11.71
CA ASN A 265 18.57 -35.45 -12.83
C ASN A 265 20.10 -35.64 -12.76
N THR A 266 20.63 -36.31 -11.74
CA THR A 266 22.08 -36.59 -11.62
C THR A 266 22.44 -38.04 -12.01
N CYS A 267 21.47 -38.88 -12.37
CA CYS A 267 21.66 -40.33 -12.59
C CYS A 267 21.32 -40.82 -14.02
N ALA A 268 21.86 -40.16 -15.05
CA ALA A 268 21.87 -40.67 -16.43
C ALA A 268 23.25 -41.27 -16.76
N PRO A 269 23.47 -42.60 -16.63
CA PRO A 269 24.75 -43.21 -16.96
C PRO A 269 25.01 -43.22 -18.46
N SER A 270 26.14 -42.64 -18.87
CA SER A 270 26.63 -42.66 -20.24
C SER A 270 26.95 -44.07 -20.72
N LYS A 271 26.09 -44.64 -21.58
CA LYS A 271 26.43 -45.79 -22.41
C LYS A 271 26.89 -45.32 -23.79
N LEU A 272 28.20 -45.17 -23.95
CA LEU A 272 28.83 -45.21 -25.27
C LEU A 272 28.92 -46.68 -25.74
N PRO A 273 28.76 -46.95 -27.05
CA PRO A 273 28.80 -48.31 -27.57
C PRO A 273 30.23 -48.87 -27.58
N ALA A 274 30.37 -50.16 -27.25
CA ALA A 274 31.59 -50.91 -27.54
C ALA A 274 31.65 -51.26 -29.04
N ALA A 275 32.88 -51.26 -29.57
CA ALA A 275 33.21 -51.69 -30.93
C ALA A 275 33.35 -53.21 -31.04
#